data_AF-A0A8T3SCP5-F1
#
_entry.id   AF-A0A8T3SCP5-F1
#
_cell.length_a   1.000
_cell.length_b   1.000
_cell.length_c   1.000
_cell.angle_alpha   90.00
_cell.angle_beta   90.00
_cell.angle_gamma   90.00
#
_symmetry.space_group_name_H-M   'P 1'
#
loop_
_entity.id
_entity.type
_entity.pdbx_description
1 polymer ?
#
loop_
_entity_poly.entity_id
_entity_poly.type
_entity_poly.pdbx_seq_one_letter_code
_entity_poly.pdbx_strand_id
1 'polypeptide(L)'
;MNTDERSHVISQTFKSTEPGELKDQLRTASDRLMATLDELVELETAKRSIPPGSEEFVHLAKRIEGLAQAALIHTQRQAELAEDTHQVAGTAAEVGQTIEEIPAR
;
A
#
# COMPACT_ATOMS: atom_id res chain seq x y z
N MET A 1 37.21 -27.28 3.87
CA MET A 1 36.79 -25.95 3.37
C MET A 1 35.59 -26.21 2.48
N ASN A 2 34.40 -26.26 3.08
CA ASN A 2 33.18 -26.78 2.45
C ASN A 2 32.42 -25.61 1.82
N THR A 3 32.24 -25.64 0.51
CA THR A 3 31.61 -24.58 -0.29
C THR A 3 30.10 -24.79 -0.48
N ASP A 4 29.49 -25.71 0.27
CA ASP A 4 28.14 -26.22 -0.03
C ASP A 4 27.04 -25.70 0.92
N GLU A 5 27.35 -24.81 1.86
CA GLU A 5 26.37 -24.30 2.84
C GLU A 5 25.85 -22.89 2.52
N ARG A 6 26.35 -22.22 1.47
CA ARG A 6 25.94 -20.84 1.14
C ARG A 6 24.72 -20.73 0.24
N SER A 7 24.28 -21.82 -0.39
CA SER A 7 23.14 -21.79 -1.33
C SER A 7 21.77 -21.91 -0.65
N HIS A 8 21.72 -22.17 0.66
CA HIS A 8 20.47 -22.41 1.38
C HIS A 8 19.92 -21.20 2.17
N VAL A 9 20.57 -20.04 2.09
CA VAL A 9 20.23 -18.85 2.92
C VAL A 9 19.49 -17.76 2.11
N ILE A 10 19.41 -17.85 0.78
CA ILE A 10 18.67 -16.90 -0.06
C ILE A 10 17.29 -17.46 -0.42
N SER A 11 16.54 -17.88 0.59
CA SER A 11 15.09 -18.10 0.50
C SER A 11 14.40 -17.41 1.66
N GLN A 12 14.83 -16.16 1.93
CA GLN A 12 14.06 -15.24 2.74
C GLN A 12 12.76 -14.91 2.00
N THR A 13 11.74 -15.70 2.28
CA THR A 13 10.41 -15.21 2.65
C THR A 13 9.82 -14.13 1.75
N PHE A 14 9.72 -14.38 0.44
CA PHE A 14 8.59 -13.82 -0.30
C PHE A 14 7.36 -14.52 0.26
N LYS A 15 6.79 -13.97 1.34
CA LYS A 15 5.47 -14.39 1.80
C LYS A 15 4.54 -14.07 0.65
N SER A 16 4.20 -15.07 -0.16
CA SER A 16 3.13 -14.97 -1.16
C SER A 16 1.92 -14.44 -0.41
N THR A 17 1.59 -13.17 -0.62
CA THR A 17 0.43 -12.58 0.03
C THR A 17 -0.77 -13.26 -0.61
N GLU A 18 -1.51 -14.04 0.18
CA GLU A 18 -2.68 -14.74 -0.31
C GLU A 18 -3.66 -13.73 -0.93
N PRO A 19 -4.32 -14.03 -2.06
CA PRO A 19 -5.19 -13.06 -2.74
C PRO A 19 -6.26 -12.42 -1.84
N GLY A 20 -6.76 -13.18 -0.85
CA GLY A 20 -7.67 -12.66 0.18
C GLY A 20 -7.01 -11.66 1.13
N GLU A 21 -5.78 -11.95 1.58
CA GLU A 21 -5.00 -11.05 2.43
C GLU A 21 -4.68 -9.74 1.69
N LEU A 22 -4.33 -9.82 0.41
CA LEU A 22 -4.03 -8.65 -0.44
C LEU A 22 -5.25 -7.73 -0.60
N LYS A 23 -6.43 -8.32 -0.86
CA LYS A 23 -7.70 -7.58 -0.95
C LYS A 23 -7.99 -6.82 0.33
N ASP A 24 -7.84 -7.47 1.49
CA ASP A 24 -8.13 -6.84 2.78
C ASP A 24 -7.12 -5.74 3.12
N GLN A 25 -5.85 -5.93 2.76
CA GLN A 25 -4.81 -4.91 2.90
C GLN A 25 -5.11 -3.68 2.03
N LEU A 26 -5.53 -3.86 0.77
CA LEU A 26 -5.91 -2.75 -0.13
C LEU A 26 -7.09 -1.95 0.41
N ARG A 27 -8.14 -2.64 0.88
CA ARG A 27 -9.31 -1.99 1.48
C ARG A 27 -8.91 -1.18 2.71
N THR A 28 -8.14 -1.80 3.61
CA THR A 28 -7.66 -1.13 4.82
C THR A 28 -6.81 0.10 4.50
N ALA A 29 -5.91 0.01 3.50
CA ALA A 29 -5.10 1.14 3.08
C ALA A 29 -5.96 2.26 2.47
N SER A 30 -6.99 1.90 1.71
CA SER A 30 -7.96 2.86 1.15
C SER A 30 -8.78 3.55 2.22
N ASP A 31 -9.32 2.80 3.17
CA ASP A 31 -10.15 3.37 4.24
C ASP A 31 -9.34 4.36 5.09
N ARG A 32 -8.06 4.05 5.36
CA ARG A 32 -7.13 4.94 6.07
C ARG A 32 -6.82 6.21 5.29
N LEU A 33 -6.59 6.11 3.99
CA LEU A 33 -6.36 7.28 3.14
C LEU A 33 -7.60 8.18 3.16
N MET A 34 -8.79 7.62 2.93
CA MET A 34 -10.03 8.39 2.91
C MET A 34 -10.30 9.10 4.24
N ALA A 35 -10.15 8.39 5.36
CA ALA A 35 -10.31 9.01 6.69
C ALA A 35 -9.32 10.16 6.93
N THR A 36 -8.08 10.03 6.45
CA THR A 36 -7.07 11.09 6.57
C THR A 36 -7.42 12.30 5.69
N LEU A 37 -7.94 12.07 4.49
CA LEU A 37 -8.39 13.14 3.60
C LEU A 37 -9.61 13.88 4.17
N ASP A 38 -10.53 13.17 4.81
CA ASP A 38 -11.68 13.78 5.48
C ASP A 38 -11.23 14.69 6.64
N GLU A 39 -10.33 14.20 7.52
CA GLU A 39 -9.78 15.02 8.62
C GLU A 39 -9.03 16.26 8.07
N LEU A 40 -8.28 16.11 6.97
CA LEU A 40 -7.61 17.24 6.31
C LEU A 40 -8.59 18.32 5.86
N VAL A 41 -9.71 17.94 5.23
CA VAL A 41 -10.73 18.87 4.76
C VAL A 41 -11.36 19.62 5.93
N GLU A 42 -11.69 18.91 7.02
CA GLU A 42 -12.25 19.51 8.22
C GLU A 42 -11.30 20.54 8.85
N LEU A 43 -10.03 20.17 9.05
CA LEU A 43 -9.05 21.05 9.67
C LEU A 43 -8.69 22.26 8.78
N GLU A 44 -8.58 22.07 7.47
CA GLU A 44 -8.37 23.19 6.54
C GLU A 44 -9.54 24.17 6.55
N THR A 45 -10.78 23.65 6.62
CA THR A 45 -11.98 24.48 6.73
C THR A 45 -11.99 25.27 8.03
N ALA A 46 -11.65 24.63 9.16
CA ALA A 46 -11.54 25.32 10.44
C ALA A 46 -10.44 26.41 10.40
N LYS A 47 -9.24 26.09 9.91
CA LYS A 47 -8.11 27.01 9.81
C LYS A 47 -8.43 28.29 9.02
N ARG A 48 -9.23 28.18 7.95
CA ARG A 48 -9.65 29.35 7.12
C ARG A 48 -10.46 30.39 7.90
N SER A 49 -11.07 30.00 9.00
CA SER A 49 -11.87 30.88 9.85
C SER A 49 -11.03 31.60 10.91
N ILE A 50 -9.74 31.26 11.02
CA ILE A 50 -8.85 31.71 12.09
C ILE A 50 -7.85 32.74 11.54
N PRO A 51 -7.59 33.85 12.25
CA PRO A 51 -6.61 34.84 11.83
C PRO A 51 -5.20 34.23 11.67
N PRO A 52 -4.50 34.49 10.55
CA PRO A 52 -3.11 34.08 10.37
C PRO A 52 -2.21 34.61 11.49
N GLY A 53 -1.27 33.78 11.94
CA GLY A 53 -0.30 34.14 12.98
C GLY A 53 -0.80 33.98 14.41
N SER A 54 -2.08 33.66 14.62
CA SER A 54 -2.55 33.20 15.93
C SER A 54 -1.94 31.83 16.29
N GLU A 55 -1.83 31.54 17.58
CA GLU A 55 -1.32 30.26 18.07
C GLU A 55 -2.14 29.08 17.54
N GLU A 56 -3.47 29.22 17.53
CA GLU A 56 -4.40 28.22 17.02
C GLU A 56 -4.19 27.95 15.51
N PHE A 57 -3.98 29.00 14.70
CA PHE A 57 -3.66 28.86 13.28
C PHE A 57 -2.38 28.05 13.08
N VAL A 58 -1.32 28.36 13.84
CA VAL A 58 -0.03 27.66 13.75
C VAL A 58 -0.18 26.20 14.17
N HIS A 59 -0.94 25.92 15.21
CA HIS A 59 -1.21 24.56 15.66
C HIS A 59 -1.96 23.74 14.59
N LEU A 60 -3.03 24.30 14.02
CA LEU A 60 -3.77 23.64 12.94
C LEU A 60 -2.90 23.43 11.70
N ALA A 61 -2.10 24.42 11.32
CA ALA A 61 -1.19 24.31 10.18
C ALA A 61 -0.21 23.14 10.34
N LYS A 62 0.40 22.98 11.52
CA LYS A 62 1.28 21.84 11.82
C LYS A 62 0.56 20.50 11.78
N ARG A 63 -0.67 20.44 12.29
CA ARG A 63 -1.44 19.20 12.29
C ARG A 63 -1.85 18.79 10.88
N ILE A 64 -2.29 19.75 10.07
CA ILE A 64 -2.57 19.56 8.64
C ILE A 64 -1.32 19.05 7.91
N GLU A 65 -0.16 19.64 8.16
CA GLU A 65 1.11 19.16 7.59
C GLU A 65 1.38 17.69 7.93
N GLY A 66 1.21 17.30 9.19
CA GLY A 66 1.37 15.91 9.62
C GLY A 66 0.40 14.94 8.92
N LEU A 67 -0.86 15.33 8.77
CA LEU A 67 -1.86 14.52 8.05
C LEU A 67 -1.57 14.46 6.55
N ALA A 68 -1.06 15.53 5.94
CA ALA A 68 -0.67 15.52 4.53
C ALA A 68 0.51 14.54 4.29
N GLN A 69 1.47 14.48 5.22
CA GLN A 69 2.54 13.47 5.18
C GLN A 69 1.99 12.05 5.35
N ALA A 70 1.04 11.85 6.27
CA ALA A 70 0.38 10.55 6.44
C ALA A 70 -0.38 10.11 5.19
N ALA A 71 -1.11 11.03 4.53
CA ALA A 71 -1.80 10.76 3.28
C ALA A 71 -0.82 10.32 2.18
N LEU A 72 0.34 11.00 2.05
CA LEU A 72 1.38 10.59 1.10
C LEU A 72 1.85 9.15 1.35
N ILE A 73 2.13 8.80 2.61
CA ILE A 73 2.53 7.44 2.98
C ILE A 73 1.43 6.42 2.63
N HIS A 74 0.16 6.74 2.89
CA HIS A 74 -0.96 5.87 2.53
C HIS A 74 -1.08 5.67 1.02
N THR A 75 -0.91 6.72 0.21
CA THR A 75 -0.91 6.61 -1.25
C THR A 75 0.24 5.75 -1.78
N GLN A 76 1.44 5.87 -1.20
CA GLN A 76 2.58 5.03 -1.54
C GLN A 76 2.29 3.56 -1.24
N ARG A 77 1.74 3.27 -0.05
CA ARG A 77 1.37 1.89 0.32
C ARG A 77 0.30 1.30 -0.60
N GLN A 78 -0.68 2.10 -1.03
CA GLN A 78 -1.67 1.64 -2.00
C GLN A 78 -1.06 1.33 -3.36
N ALA A 79 -0.08 2.12 -3.81
CA ALA A 79 0.63 1.86 -5.07
C ALA A 79 1.42 0.54 -5.01
N GLU A 80 2.13 0.29 -3.90
CA GLU A 80 2.81 -1.00 -3.66
C GLU A 80 1.84 -2.18 -3.73
N LEU A 81 0.71 -2.09 -3.02
CA LEU A 81 -0.29 -3.16 -2.99
C LEU A 81 -0.99 -3.36 -4.36
N ALA A 82 -1.14 -2.30 -5.15
CA ALA A 82 -1.66 -2.40 -6.50
C ALA A 82 -0.68 -3.15 -7.42
N GLU A 83 0.62 -2.87 -7.30
CA GLU A 83 1.66 -3.60 -8.02
C GLU A 83 1.67 -5.10 -7.65
N ASP A 84 1.59 -5.42 -6.36
CA ASP A 84 1.46 -6.81 -5.88
C ASP A 84 0.23 -7.50 -6.49
N THR A 85 -0.87 -6.77 -6.67
CA THR A 85 -2.10 -7.30 -7.30
C THR A 85 -1.88 -7.64 -8.76
N HIS A 86 -1.15 -6.81 -9.50
CA HIS A 86 -0.79 -7.09 -10.89
C HIS A 86 0.11 -8.33 -11.01
N GLN A 87 1.05 -8.52 -10.09
CA GLN A 87 1.93 -9.69 -10.08
C GLN A 87 1.17 -10.99 -9.77
N VAL A 88 0.26 -10.97 -8.80
CA VAL A 88 -0.62 -12.12 -8.51
C VAL A 88 -1.51 -12.45 -9.71
N ALA A 89 -2.03 -11.44 -10.42
CA ALA A 89 -2.85 -11.67 -11.61
C ALA A 89 -2.03 -12.25 -12.77
N GLY A 90 -0.81 -11.75 -13.01
CA GLY A 90 0.09 -12.25 -14.05
C GLY A 90 0.52 -13.70 -13.82
N THR A 91 0.90 -14.04 -12.59
CA THR A 91 1.26 -15.42 -12.22
C THR A 91 0.06 -16.39 -12.34
N ALA A 92 -1.13 -15.96 -11.93
CA ALA A 92 -2.34 -16.76 -12.11
C ALA A 92 -2.68 -17.01 -13.59
N ALA A 93 -2.43 -16.03 -14.46
CA ALA A 93 -2.64 -16.17 -15.90
C ALA A 93 -1.64 -17.14 -16.57
N GLU A 94 -0.37 -17.14 -16.14
CA GLU A 94 0.66 -18.05 -16.66
C GLU A 94 0.42 -19.52 -16.24
N VAL A 95 0.00 -19.75 -15.00
CA VAL A 95 -0.36 -21.10 -14.51
C VAL A 95 -1.59 -21.65 -15.26
N GLY A 96 -2.54 -20.79 -15.62
CA GLY A 96 -3.73 -21.15 -16.39
C GLY A 96 -3.48 -21.60 -17.84
N GLN A 97 -2.29 -21.34 -18.40
CA GLN A 97 -1.94 -21.69 -19.79
C GLN A 97 -1.15 -23.01 -19.92
N THR A 98 -0.82 -23.69 -18.82
CA THR A 98 0.15 -24.81 -18.82
C THR A 98 -0.46 -26.21 -19.03
N ILE A 99 -1.78 -26.38 -19.17
CA ILE A 99 -2.41 -27.70 -19.36
C ILE A 99 -3.33 -27.71 -20.59
N GLU A 100 -2.78 -27.80 -21.80
CA GLU A 100 -3.44 -28.47 -22.93
C GLU A 100 -2.48 -28.72 -24.10
N GLU A 101 -1.53 -29.64 -23.94
CA GLU A 101 -0.94 -30.36 -25.08
C GLU A 101 -0.83 -31.85 -24.75
N ILE A 102 -1.94 -32.57 -24.88
CA ILE A 102 -1.92 -34.03 -25.08
C ILE A 102 -2.07 -34.25 -26.60
N PRO A 103 -0.98 -34.53 -27.34
CA PRO A 103 -1.13 -34.93 -28.74
C PRO A 103 -1.81 -36.29 -28.76
N ALA A 104 -3.06 -36.33 -29.22
CA ALA A 104 -3.72 -37.57 -29.58
C ALA A 104 -3.01 -38.16 -30.80
N ARG A 105 -2.19 -39.20 -30.60
CA ARG A 105 -1.91 -40.22 -31.62
C ARG A 105 -1.40 -41.52 -31.02
#